data_AF-A0A0Z8F668-F1
#
_entry.id   AF-A0A0Z8F668-F1
#
_cell.length_a   1.000
_cell.length_b   1.000
_cell.length_c   1.000
_cell.angle_alpha   90.00
_cell.angle_beta   90.00
_cell.angle_gamma   90.00
#
_symmetry.space_group_name_H-M   'P 1'
#
loop_
_entity.id
_entity.type
_entity.pdbx_description
1 polymer ?
#
loop_
_entity_poly.entity_id
_entity_poly.type
_entity_poly.pdbx_seq_one_letter_code
_entity_poly.pdbx_strand_id
1 'polypeptide(L)' 'MNYIEFFETEVPNWMRASNQKMQEVGFNTQAYWNWVVVSMAEISKKYNNDRLVMNQFEMIFDWLEEKANGTI' A
#
# COMPACT_ATOMS: atom_id res chain seq x y z
N MET A 1 13.47 -12.06 6.13
CA MET A 1 12.19 -11.41 6.46
C MET A 1 11.48 -12.23 7.53
N ASN A 2 10.89 -11.58 8.54
CA ASN A 2 10.00 -12.22 9.50
C ASN A 2 8.56 -12.07 9.00
N TYR A 3 7.92 -13.20 8.65
CA TYR A 3 6.57 -13.19 8.07
C TYR A 3 5.51 -12.64 9.03
N ILE A 4 5.60 -13.00 10.32
CA ILE A 4 4.66 -12.53 11.34
C ILE A 4 4.78 -11.01 11.49
N GLU A 5 6.00 -10.50 11.58
CA GLU A 5 6.24 -9.05 11.68
C GLU A 5 5.72 -8.30 10.44
N PHE A 6 5.91 -8.85 9.25
CA PHE A 6 5.42 -8.24 8.01
C PHE A 6 3.88 -8.12 8.00
N PHE A 7 3.17 -9.20 8.31
CA PHE A 7 1.70 -9.22 8.25
C PHE A 7 1.01 -8.60 9.47
N GLU A 8 1.63 -8.62 10.66
CA GLU A 8 1.04 -8.05 11.87
C GLU A 8 1.44 -6.58 12.12
N THR A 9 2.57 -6.15 11.57
CA THR A 9 3.11 -4.81 11.82
C THR A 9 3.24 -3.99 10.54
N GLU A 10 4.02 -4.45 9.55
CA GLU A 10 4.33 -3.63 8.37
C GLU A 10 3.07 -3.31 7.55
N VAL A 11 2.32 -4.34 7.14
CA VAL A 11 1.09 -4.17 6.34
C VAL A 11 0.04 -3.35 7.09
N PRO A 12 -0.31 -3.65 8.36
CA PRO A 12 -1.28 -2.84 9.10
C PRO A 12 -0.85 -1.40 9.32
N ASN A 13 0.45 -1.14 9.55
CA ASN A 13 0.96 0.22 9.68
C ASN A 13 0.86 1.00 8.38
N TRP A 14 1.20 0.38 7.25
CA TRP A 14 1.03 1.00 5.94
C TRP A 14 -0.45 1.29 5.65
N MET A 15 -1.37 0.36 5.96
CA MET A 15 -2.81 0.58 5.79
C MET A 15 -3.33 1.75 6.63
N ARG A 16 -2.85 1.91 7.88
CA ARG A 16 -3.19 3.08 8.72
C ARG A 16 -2.67 4.38 8.10
N ALA A 17 -1.44 4.40 7.60
CA ALA A 17 -0.85 5.56 6.94
C ALA A 17 -1.60 5.91 5.64
N SER A 18 -2.01 4.91 4.87
CA SER A 18 -2.83 5.08 3.67
C SER A 18 -4.17 5.73 3.99
N ASN A 19 -4.86 5.28 5.05
CA ASN A 19 -6.10 5.90 5.50
C ASN A 19 -5.91 7.37 5.92
N GLN A 20 -4.82 7.68 6.64
CA GLN A 20 -4.52 9.05 7.02
C GLN A 20 -4.23 9.93 5.79
N LYS A 21 -3.43 9.43 4.84
CA LYS A 21 -3.12 10.16 3.61
C LYS A 21 -4.37 10.39 2.77
N MET A 22 -5.24 9.39 2.68
CA MET A 22 -6.53 9.49 2.00
C MET A 22 -7.40 10.62 2.60
N GLN A 23 -7.43 10.77 3.92
CA GLN A 23 -8.17 11.86 4.58
C GLN A 23 -7.53 13.23 4.35
N GLU A 24 -6.21 13.29 4.27
CA GLU A 24 -5.45 14.54 4.11
C GLU A 24 -5.59 15.13 2.70
N VAL A 25 -5.47 14.30 1.66
CA VAL A 25 -5.39 14.80 0.27
C VAL A 25 -6.56 14.35 -0.61
N GLY A 26 -7.41 13.46 -0.13
CA GLY A 26 -8.53 12.89 -0.88
C GLY A 26 -8.14 11.67 -1.72
N PHE A 27 -8.99 10.65 -1.72
CA PHE A 27 -8.74 9.33 -2.32
C PHE A 27 -8.46 9.37 -3.83
N ASN A 28 -9.27 10.09 -4.60
CA ASN A 28 -9.16 10.13 -6.07
C ASN A 28 -8.22 11.25 -6.57
N THR A 29 -7.23 11.64 -5.76
CA THR A 29 -6.28 12.68 -6.14
C THR A 29 -4.93 12.08 -6.55
N GLN A 30 -4.26 12.75 -7.48
CA GLN A 30 -2.90 12.36 -7.88
C GLN A 30 -1.94 12.32 -6.68
N ALA A 31 -2.14 13.20 -5.70
CA ALA A 31 -1.31 13.25 -4.49
C ALA A 31 -1.40 11.96 -3.67
N TYR A 32 -2.61 11.40 -3.51
CA TYR A 32 -2.80 10.12 -2.84
C TYR A 32 -2.13 8.98 -3.61
N TRP A 33 -2.40 8.88 -4.91
CA TRP A 33 -1.89 7.80 -5.75
C TRP A 33 -0.36 7.81 -5.91
N ASN A 34 0.24 9.00 -6.01
CA ASN A 34 1.69 9.14 -5.97
C ASN A 34 2.26 8.64 -4.64
N TRP A 35 1.63 8.96 -3.51
CA TRP A 35 2.07 8.49 -2.20
C TRP A 35 1.94 6.97 -2.07
N VAL A 36 0.85 6.37 -2.57
CA VAL A 36 0.64 4.92 -2.58
C VAL A 36 1.79 4.22 -3.31
N VAL A 37 2.05 4.59 -4.56
CA VAL A 37 3.09 3.95 -5.39
C VAL A 37 4.49 4.11 -4.79
N VAL A 38 4.83 5.33 -4.32
CA VAL A 38 6.15 5.60 -3.73
C VAL A 38 6.36 4.81 -2.44
N SER A 39 5.39 4.83 -1.53
CA SER A 39 5.52 4.14 -0.23
C SER A 39 5.54 2.61 -0.38
N MET A 40 4.75 2.03 -1.28
CA MET A 40 4.82 0.60 -1.60
C MET A 40 6.19 0.20 -2.18
N ALA A 41 6.76 1.04 -3.06
CA ALA A 41 8.09 0.80 -3.62
C ALA A 41 9.20 0.90 -2.56
N GLU A 42 9.09 1.84 -1.61
CA GLU A 42 10.02 1.96 -0.48
C GLU A 42 9.99 0.72 0.43
N ILE A 43 8.80 0.22 0.77
CA ILE A 43 8.67 -1.00 1.57
C ILE A 43 9.21 -2.21 0.78
N SER A 44 8.88 -2.34 -0.50
CA SER A 44 9.41 -3.43 -1.33
C SER A 44 10.95 -3.43 -1.34
N LYS A 45 11.58 -2.27 -1.47
CA LYS A 45 13.04 -2.13 -1.37
C LYS A 45 13.59 -2.48 0.02
N LYS A 46 12.91 -2.05 1.11
CA LYS A 46 13.28 -2.40 2.50
C LYS A 46 13.38 -3.91 2.71
N TYR A 47 12.50 -4.68 2.05
CA TYR A 47 12.49 -6.14 2.08
C TYR A 47 13.27 -6.79 0.92
N ASN A 48 14.20 -6.07 0.28
CA ASN A 48 15.03 -6.56 -0.81
C ASN A 48 14.23 -7.12 -2.00
N ASN A 49 13.09 -6.47 -2.32
CA ASN A 49 12.16 -6.90 -3.36
C ASN A 49 11.73 -8.36 -3.21
N ASP A 50 11.52 -8.81 -1.96
CA ASP A 50 10.97 -10.13 -1.70
C ASP A 50 9.63 -10.30 -2.44
N ARG A 51 9.48 -11.45 -3.13
CA ARG A 51 8.34 -11.72 -3.98
C ARG A 51 7.01 -11.70 -3.23
N LEU A 52 6.98 -12.17 -1.98
CA LEU A 52 5.75 -12.15 -1.18
C LEU A 52 5.34 -10.72 -0.83
N VAL A 53 6.30 -9.86 -0.51
CA VAL A 53 6.06 -8.44 -0.20
C VAL A 53 5.50 -7.71 -1.41
N MET A 54 6.13 -7.89 -2.58
CA MET A 54 5.66 -7.28 -3.83
C MET A 54 4.24 -7.75 -4.16
N ASN A 55 3.98 -9.06 -4.14
CA ASN A 55 2.65 -9.61 -4.42
C ASN A 55 1.59 -9.09 -3.44
N GLN A 56 1.93 -8.93 -2.16
CA GLN A 56 0.99 -8.41 -1.17
C GLN A 56 0.62 -6.95 -1.43
N PHE A 57 1.58 -6.11 -1.81
CA PHE A 57 1.31 -4.71 -2.15
C PHE A 57 0.64 -4.54 -3.51
N GLU A 58 0.93 -5.39 -4.50
CA GLU A 58 0.21 -5.47 -5.77
C GLU A 58 -1.28 -5.78 -5.53
N MET A 59 -1.59 -6.82 -4.75
CA MET A 59 -2.97 -7.14 -4.37
C MET A 59 -3.71 -5.96 -3.70
N ILE A 60 -3.03 -5.24 -2.81
CA ILE A 60 -3.62 -4.07 -2.14
C ILE A 60 -3.81 -2.92 -3.14
N PHE A 61 -2.87 -2.71 -4.06
CA PHE A 61 -2.96 -1.69 -5.10
C PHE A 61 -4.16 -1.93 -6.01
N ASP A 62 -4.31 -3.16 -6.51
CA ASP A 62 -5.43 -3.56 -7.36
C ASP A 62 -6.77 -3.31 -6.67
N TRP A 63 -6.88 -3.69 -5.39
CA TRP A 63 -8.09 -3.42 -4.59
C TRP A 63 -8.40 -1.92 -4.46
N LEU A 64 -7.37 -1.08 -4.28
CA LEU A 64 -7.55 0.37 -4.22
C LEU A 64 -8.00 0.92 -5.58
N GLU A 65 -7.45 0.42 -6.68
CA GLU A 65 -7.81 0.87 -8.03
C GLU A 65 -9.25 0.49 -8.37
N GLU A 66 -9.65 -0.76 -8.09
CA GLU A 66 -11.02 -1.22 -8.26
C GLU A 66 -12.01 -0.31 -7.51
N LYS A 67 -11.68 0.05 -6.26
CA LYS A 67 -12.48 0.95 -5.44
C LYS A 67 -12.53 2.37 -6.01
N ALA A 68 -11.42 2.91 -6.53
CA ALA A 68 -11.40 4.26 -7.12
C ALA A 68 -12.17 4.32 -8.44
N ASN A 69 -12.16 3.23 -9.19
CA ASN A 69 -12.91 3.08 -10.44
C ASN A 69 -14.38 2.74 -10.22
N GLY A 70 -14.82 2.51 -8.97
CA GLY A 70 -16.20 2.14 -8.64
C GLY A 70 -16.59 0.74 -9.13
N THR A 71 -15.61 -0.16 -9.25
CA THR A 71 -15.81 -1.56 -9.67
C THR A 71 -16.19 -2.48 -8.49
N ILE A 72 -15.97 -2.01 -7.26
CA ILE A 72 -16.35 -2.65 -5.99
C ILE A 72 -16.88 -1.62 -4.98
#